data_AF-A0A6I7MSJ3-F1
#
_entry.id   AF-A0A6I7MSJ3-F1
#
_cell.length_a   1.000
_cell.length_b   1.000
_cell.length_c   1.000
_cell.angle_alpha   90.00
_cell.angle_beta   90.00
_cell.angle_gamma   90.00
#
_symmetry.space_group_name_H-M   'P 1'
#
loop_
_entity.id
_entity.type
_entity.pdbx_description
1 polymer ?
#
loop_
_entity_poly.entity_id
_entity_poly.type
_entity_poly.pdbx_seq_one_letter_code
_entity_poly.pdbx_strand_id
1 'polypeptide(L)'
;MIVISTREFRQNLKKYLDLIDQNERVIIKRGKGKVYEISNEVKNDRFFDDPIVQERLAKSIRSYSEGKTVKLSDDQLKDLLGI
;
A
#
# COMPACT_ATOMS: atom_id res chain seq x y z
N MET A 1 5.48 11.76 -5.82
CA MET A 1 4.36 12.05 -4.88
C MET A 1 4.06 13.54 -4.85
N ILE A 2 2.85 13.93 -5.28
CA ILE A 2 2.41 15.33 -5.40
C ILE A 2 1.18 15.54 -4.53
N VAL A 3 1.15 16.63 -3.76
CA VAL A 3 0.05 16.97 -2.86
C VAL A 3 -0.63 18.25 -3.34
N ILE A 4 -1.90 18.15 -3.72
CA ILE A 4 -2.64 19.25 -4.35
C ILE A 4 -3.96 19.52 -3.63
N SER A 5 -4.48 20.73 -3.79
CA SER A 5 -5.82 21.07 -3.30
C SER A 5 -6.90 20.51 -4.22
N THR A 6 -8.10 20.28 -3.68
CA THR A 6 -9.29 19.96 -4.51
C THR A 6 -9.62 21.03 -5.57
N ARG A 7 -9.19 22.28 -5.39
CA ARG A 7 -9.40 23.35 -6.37
C ARG A 7 -8.45 23.19 -7.56
N GLU A 8 -7.17 22.96 -7.27
CA GLU A 8 -6.13 22.77 -8.26
C GLU A 8 -6.35 21.50 -9.09
N PHE A 9 -6.75 20.41 -8.43
CA PHE A 9 -7.11 19.16 -9.10
C PHE A 9 -8.24 19.37 -10.12
N ARG A 10 -9.28 20.13 -9.76
CA ARG A 10 -10.40 20.43 -10.67
C ARG A 10 -9.99 21.28 -11.87
N GLN A 11 -9.07 22.22 -11.68
CA GLN A 11 -8.61 23.11 -12.75
C GLN A 11 -7.65 22.43 -13.72
N ASN A 12 -6.89 21.43 -13.26
CA ASN A 12 -5.86 20.75 -14.06
C ASN A 12 -6.07 19.23 -14.12
N LEU A 13 -7.33 18.79 -14.22
CA LEU A 13 -7.70 17.37 -14.13
C LEU A 13 -6.85 16.48 -15.06
N LYS A 14 -6.77 16.83 -16.35
CA LYS A 14 -6.03 16.06 -17.37
C LYS A 14 -4.56 15.88 -16.98
N LYS A 15 -3.87 16.96 -16.59
CA LYS A 15 -2.46 16.93 -16.19
C LYS A 15 -2.21 15.90 -15.08
N TYR A 16 -3.09 15.83 -14.08
CA TYR A 16 -2.90 14.90 -12.97
C TYR A 16 -3.25 13.46 -13.33
N LEU A 17 -4.23 13.24 -14.22
CA LEU A 17 -4.49 11.90 -14.75
C LEU A 17 -3.30 11.39 -15.57
N ASP A 18 -2.73 12.22 -16.45
CA ASP A 18 -1.54 11.87 -17.23
C ASP A 18 -0.35 11.50 -16.31
N LEU A 19 -0.20 12.17 -15.16
CA LEU A 19 0.80 11.84 -14.16
C LEU A 19 0.50 10.49 -13.47
N ILE A 20 -0.75 10.23 -13.12
CA ILE A 20 -1.16 8.95 -12.51
C ILE A 20 -0.90 7.79 -13.47
N ASP A 21 -1.15 7.98 -14.78
CA ASP A 21 -0.84 7.00 -15.83
C ASP A 21 0.66 6.73 -15.95
N GLN A 22 1.51 7.70 -15.57
CA GLN A 22 2.96 7.56 -15.48
C GLN A 22 3.43 6.96 -14.14
N ASN A 23 2.53 6.39 -13.34
CA ASN A 23 2.78 5.87 -12.00
C ASN A 23 3.20 6.92 -10.96
N GLU A 24 2.92 8.21 -11.18
CA GLU A 24 3.13 9.23 -10.16
C GLU A 24 2.00 9.25 -9.12
N ARG A 25 2.39 9.28 -7.85
CA ARG A 25 1.44 9.28 -6.73
C ARG A 25 0.83 10.66 -6.51
N VAL A 26 -0.48 10.82 -6.72
CA VAL A 26 -1.20 12.09 -6.53
C VAL A 26 -2.14 12.03 -5.32
N ILE A 27 -1.96 12.96 -4.38
CA ILE A 27 -2.73 13.09 -3.15
C ILE A 27 -3.53 14.39 -3.17
N ILE A 28 -4.85 14.29 -3.00
CA ILE A 28 -5.78 15.42 -3.02
C ILE A 28 -6.18 15.77 -1.59
N LYS A 29 -5.79 16.96 -1.13
CA LYS A 29 -6.24 17.51 0.15
C LYS A 29 -7.57 18.24 0.00
N ARG A 30 -8.57 17.79 0.76
CA ARG A 30 -9.86 18.45 0.94
C ARG A 30 -9.90 19.09 2.32
N GLY A 31 -10.68 20.17 2.46
CA GLY A 31 -10.85 20.84 3.75
C GLY A 31 -11.33 19.88 4.86
N LYS A 32 -11.09 20.27 6.11
CA LYS A 32 -11.38 19.48 7.32
C LYS A 32 -10.54 18.19 7.45
N GLY A 33 -9.27 18.26 7.05
CA GLY A 33 -8.31 17.15 7.22
C GLY A 33 -8.58 15.92 6.35
N LYS A 34 -9.49 16.00 5.37
CA LYS A 34 -9.82 14.88 4.49
C LYS A 34 -8.81 14.78 3.35
N VAL A 35 -8.38 13.57 3.03
CA VAL A 35 -7.40 13.30 1.98
C VAL A 35 -7.91 12.18 1.09
N TYR A 36 -7.71 12.31 -0.21
CA TYR A 36 -8.06 11.31 -1.22
C TYR A 36 -6.83 10.98 -2.06
N GLU A 37 -6.77 9.76 -2.55
CA GLU A 37 -5.74 9.28 -3.47
C GLU A 37 -6.46 8.70 -4.70
N ILE A 38 -5.94 8.98 -5.89
CA ILE A 38 -6.45 8.44 -7.15
C ILE A 38 -5.36 7.55 -7.72
N SER A 39 -5.78 6.37 -8.16
CA SER A 39 -4.96 5.34 -8.79
C SER A 39 -5.58 5.00 -10.14
N ASN A 40 -4.76 4.73 -11.15
CA ASN A 40 -5.19 4.21 -12.47
C ASN A 40 -5.63 2.74 -12.39
N GLU A 41 -5.22 2.03 -11.34
CA GLU A 41 -5.66 0.66 -11.06
C GLU A 41 -6.53 0.62 -9.81
N VAL A 42 -7.56 -0.23 -9.81
CA VAL A 42 -8.28 -0.58 -8.59
C VAL A 42 -7.38 -1.51 -7.78
N LYS A 43 -6.54 -0.88 -6.96
CA LYS A 43 -5.73 -1.54 -5.95
C LYS A 43 -6.66 -2.12 -4.89
N ASN A 44 -6.93 -3.42 -4.99
CA ASN A 44 -7.89 -4.10 -4.13
C ASN A 44 -7.41 -4.28 -2.68
N ASP A 45 -6.20 -3.86 -2.30
CA ASP A 45 -5.82 -3.83 -0.89
C ASP A 45 -4.71 -2.83 -0.55
N ARG A 46 -5.07 -1.79 0.21
CA ARG A 46 -4.18 -0.72 0.70
C ARG A 46 -2.96 -1.24 1.47
N PHE A 47 -3.04 -2.42 2.09
CA PHE A 47 -1.94 -2.96 2.88
C PHE A 47 -0.92 -3.73 2.05
N PHE A 48 -1.32 -4.26 0.90
CA PHE A 48 -0.45 -5.07 0.06
C PHE A 48 0.26 -4.24 -0.99
N ASP A 49 -0.14 -3.00 -1.28
CA ASP A 49 0.57 -2.16 -2.25
C ASP A 49 1.84 -1.47 -1.73
N ASP A 50 2.14 -1.61 -0.44
CA ASP A 50 3.39 -1.10 0.14
C ASP A 50 4.59 -1.96 -0.38
N PRO A 51 5.58 -1.35 -1.06
CA PRO A 51 6.75 -2.07 -1.56
C PRO A 51 7.50 -2.89 -0.49
N ILE A 52 7.52 -2.41 0.76
CA ILE A 52 8.16 -3.10 1.88
C ILE A 52 7.37 -4.35 2.26
N VAL A 53 6.04 -4.28 2.21
CA VAL A 53 5.16 -5.42 2.46
C VAL A 53 5.30 -6.46 1.35
N GLN A 54 5.34 -6.02 0.09
CA GLN A 54 5.57 -6.89 -1.07
C GLN A 54 6.92 -7.61 -0.99
N GLU A 55 8.00 -6.90 -0.63
CA GLU A 55 9.32 -7.51 -0.45
C GLU A 55 9.32 -8.55 0.68
N ARG A 56 8.70 -8.23 1.82
CA ARG A 56 8.58 -9.16 2.95
C ARG A 56 7.76 -10.40 2.59
N LEU A 57 6.69 -10.25 1.82
CA LEU A 57 5.88 -11.37 1.34
C LEU A 57 6.67 -12.27 0.40
N ALA A 58 7.36 -11.69 -0.59
CA ALA A 58 8.21 -12.44 -1.51
C ALA A 58 9.29 -13.23 -0.76
N LYS A 59 9.95 -12.60 0.23
CA LYS A 59 10.94 -13.26 1.10
C LYS A 59 10.33 -14.39 1.94
N SER A 60 9.12 -14.20 2.45
CA SER A 60 8.43 -15.21 3.28
C SER A 60 8.02 -16.42 2.46
N ILE A 61 7.47 -16.21 1.25
CA ILE A 61 7.13 -17.27 0.30
C ILE A 61 8.37 -18.08 -0.07
N ARG A 62 9.50 -17.40 -0.35
CA ARG A 62 10.77 -18.06 -0.64
C ARG A 62 11.31 -18.85 0.56
N SER A 63 11.21 -18.31 1.77
CA SER A 63 11.63 -19.03 2.98
C SER A 63 10.81 -20.30 3.19
N TYR A 64 9.50 -20.27 2.88
CA TYR A 64 8.64 -21.45 2.92
C TYR A 64 9.05 -22.51 1.90
N SER A 65 9.27 -22.13 0.63
CA SER A 65 9.68 -23.09 -0.40
C SER A 65 11.07 -23.69 -0.15
N GLU A 66 11.97 -22.93 0.47
CA GLU A 66 13.30 -23.40 0.91
C GLU A 66 13.27 -24.18 2.22
N GLY A 67 12.09 -24.39 2.84
CA GLY A 67 11.95 -25.12 4.10
C GLY A 67 12.48 -24.38 5.34
N LYS A 68 12.81 -23.09 5.22
CA LYS A 68 13.28 -22.22 6.32
C LYS A 68 12.12 -21.71 7.17
N THR A 69 11.30 -22.64 7.64
CA THR A 69 10.13 -22.35 8.47
C THR A 69 10.14 -23.20 9.72
N VAL A 70 9.49 -22.70 10.77
CA VAL A 70 9.34 -23.41 12.04
C VAL A 70 7.86 -23.73 12.21
N LYS A 71 7.54 -24.99 12.49
CA LYS A 71 6.19 -25.36 12.93
C LYS A 71 6.09 -25.13 14.43
N LEU A 72 5.05 -24.43 14.82
CA LEU A 72 4.73 -24.17 16.22
C LEU A 72 3.52 -25.01 16.62
N SER A 73 3.53 -25.56 17.83
CA SER A 73 2.31 -26.06 18.48
C SER A 73 1.45 -24.88 18.96
N ASP A 74 0.20 -25.16 19.31
CA ASP A 74 -0.73 -24.14 19.81
C ASP A 74 -0.20 -23.45 21.08
N ASP A 75 0.47 -24.20 21.96
CA ASP A 75 1.05 -23.63 23.19
C ASP A 75 2.28 -22.76 22.89
N GLN A 76 3.12 -23.16 21.92
CA GLN A 76 4.25 -22.33 21.47
C GLN A 76 3.78 -21.05 20.76
N LEU A 77 2.65 -21.12 20.05
CA LEU A 77 2.05 -19.96 19.40
C LEU A 77 1.53 -18.96 20.42
N LYS A 78 0.88 -19.44 21.48
CA LYS A 78 0.41 -18.61 22.61
C LYS A 78 1.57 -17.89 23.29
N ASP A 79 2.64 -18.62 23.62
CA ASP A 79 3.86 -18.05 24.21
C ASP A 79 4.50 -16.98 23.29
N LEU A 80 4.56 -17.25 21.98
CA LEU A 80 5.12 -16.31 21.01
C LEU A 80 4.30 -15.01 20.90
N LEU A 81 2.98 -15.13 20.94
CA LEU A 81 2.05 -14.01 20.80
C LEU A 81 1.77 -13.30 22.14
N GLY A 82 2.18 -13.89 23.27
CA GLY A 82 1.96 -13.35 24.61
C GLY A 82 0.50 -13.38 25.05
N ILE A 83 -0.25 -14.42 24.64
CA ILE A 83 -1.70 -14.59 24.90
C ILE A 83 -2.04 -15.90 25.60
#